data_AF-A0A2V6HVH9-F1
#
_entry.id   AF-A0A2V6HVH9-F1
#
_cell.length_a   1.000
_cell.length_b   1.000
_cell.length_c   1.000
_cell.angle_alpha   90.00
_cell.angle_beta   90.00
_cell.angle_gamma   90.00
#
_symmetry.space_group_name_H-M   'P 1'
#
loop_
_entity.id
_entity.type
_entity.pdbx_description
1 polymer ?
#
loop_
_entity_poly.entity_id
_entity_poly.type
_entity_poly.pdbx_seq_one_letter_code
_entity_poly.pdbx_strand_id
1 'polypeptide(L)'
;MRLPSKTSSATCVSSVIILILVQFWIGTSGFQYAEWKGNFYPEDLPAAKMLPFYAERFSTTEINYTFHRIPAVKTIENWKTLTPENFR
;
A
#
# COMPACT_ATOMS: atom_id res chain seq x y z
N MET A 1 44.25 9.06 56.44
CA MET A 1 43.85 10.04 55.43
C MET A 1 42.88 9.35 54.47
N ARG A 2 41.56 9.54 54.64
CA ARG A 2 40.50 8.91 53.82
C ARG A 2 40.09 9.88 52.72
N LEU A 3 40.14 9.45 51.46
CA LEU A 3 39.61 10.21 50.32
C LEU A 3 38.08 10.07 50.28
N PRO A 4 37.31 11.12 49.92
CA PRO A 4 35.87 11.01 49.78
C PRO A 4 35.50 10.32 48.46
N SER A 5 34.62 9.33 48.55
CA SER A 5 34.00 8.66 47.40
C SER A 5 32.98 9.59 46.75
N LYS A 6 33.24 10.03 45.51
CA LYS A 6 32.25 10.69 44.66
C LYS A 6 31.26 9.64 44.15
N THR A 7 30.08 9.54 44.78
CA THR A 7 28.92 8.90 44.17
C THR A 7 28.34 9.82 43.11
N SER A 8 28.68 9.55 41.85
CA SER A 8 28.07 10.20 40.68
C SER A 8 26.74 9.50 40.39
N SER A 9 25.63 10.18 40.67
CA SER A 9 24.29 9.75 40.26
C SER A 9 24.18 9.93 38.74
N ALA A 10 24.30 8.84 37.99
CA ALA A 10 24.00 8.82 36.57
C ALA A 10 22.48 8.89 36.39
N THR A 11 21.96 10.08 36.09
CA THR A 11 20.58 10.25 35.60
C THR A 11 20.51 9.63 34.20
N CYS A 12 19.86 8.47 34.09
CA CYS A 12 19.51 7.84 32.82
C CYS A 12 18.51 8.75 32.10
N VAL A 13 18.99 9.48 31.10
CA VAL A 13 18.12 10.20 30.17
C VAL A 13 17.50 9.14 29.27
N SER A 14 16.27 8.73 29.54
CA SER A 14 15.51 7.86 28.63
C SER A 14 15.27 8.60 27.33
N SER A 15 16.10 8.34 26.32
CA SER A 15 15.86 8.81 24.96
C SER A 15 14.59 8.16 24.43
N VAL A 16 13.55 8.96 24.23
CA VAL A 16 12.35 8.54 23.50
C VAL A 16 12.76 8.42 22.04
N ILE A 17 12.94 7.19 21.56
CA ILE A 17 13.15 6.92 20.13
C ILE A 17 11.80 7.11 19.45
N ILE A 18 11.67 8.19 18.66
CA ILE A 18 10.52 8.39 17.78
C ILE A 18 10.71 7.43 16.59
N LEU A 19 9.94 6.34 16.56
CA LEU A 19 9.85 5.51 15.35
C LEU A 19 9.03 6.26 14.30
N ILE A 20 9.66 6.61 13.18
CA ILE A 20 8.95 7.05 11.98
C ILE A 20 8.49 5.78 11.26
N LEU A 21 7.18 5.52 11.26
CA LEU A 21 6.59 4.48 10.42
C LEU A 21 6.31 5.06 9.03
N VAL A 22 6.96 4.49 8.01
CA VAL A 22 6.73 4.84 6.61
C VAL A 22 5.79 3.82 6.00
N GLN A 23 4.68 4.29 5.41
CA GLN A 23 3.75 3.44 4.68
C GLN A 23 4.16 3.37 3.20
N PHE A 24 4.38 2.16 2.70
CA PHE A 24 4.64 1.90 1.29
C PHE A 24 3.39 1.33 0.62
N TRP A 25 3.18 1.73 -0.64
CA TRP A 25 2.14 1.22 -1.52
C TRP A 25 2.82 0.49 -2.67
N ILE A 26 2.42 -0.75 -2.92
CA ILE A 26 3.01 -1.60 -3.95
C ILE A 26 1.89 -2.03 -4.88
N GLY A 27 2.12 -1.84 -6.18
CA GLY A 27 1.18 -2.12 -7.24
C GLY A 27 1.82 -2.03 -8.61
N THR A 28 1.00 -2.18 -9.66
CA THR A 28 1.40 -2.18 -11.06
C THR A 28 0.80 -1.00 -11.82
N SER A 29 1.34 -0.74 -13.02
CA SER A 29 0.86 0.30 -13.95
C SER A 29 -0.39 -0.11 -14.72
N GLY A 30 -1.41 -0.55 -13.99
CA GLY A 30 -2.68 -1.08 -14.50
C GLY A 30 -2.96 -2.49 -13.96
N PHE A 31 -4.18 -2.97 -14.18
CA PHE A 31 -4.62 -4.27 -13.63
C PHE A 31 -5.27 -5.20 -14.67
N GLN A 32 -5.83 -4.68 -15.77
CA GLN A 32 -6.68 -5.49 -16.66
C GLN A 32 -5.92 -6.04 -17.87
N TYR A 33 -5.04 -7.02 -17.65
CA TYR A 33 -4.25 -7.67 -18.70
C TYR A 33 -4.69 -9.12 -18.91
N ALA A 34 -4.95 -9.52 -20.16
CA ALA A 34 -5.39 -10.87 -20.49
C ALA A 34 -4.23 -11.87 -20.38
N GLU A 35 -3.01 -11.42 -20.64
CA GLU A 35 -1.75 -12.16 -20.59
C GLU A 35 -1.39 -12.62 -19.18
N TRP A 36 -2.05 -12.06 -18.15
CA TRP A 36 -1.87 -12.45 -16.75
C TRP A 36 -2.76 -13.64 -16.35
N LYS A 37 -3.71 -14.05 -17.19
CA LYS A 37 -4.53 -15.25 -16.98
C LYS A 37 -3.67 -16.51 -17.01
N GLY A 38 -4.02 -17.47 -16.16
CA GLY A 38 -3.30 -18.72 -15.95
C GLY A 38 -2.10 -18.61 -15.01
N ASN A 39 -1.54 -17.41 -14.81
CA ASN A 39 -0.39 -17.20 -13.92
C ASN A 39 -0.73 -16.37 -12.68
N PHE A 40 -1.33 -15.19 -12.87
CA PHE A 40 -1.79 -14.32 -11.77
C PHE A 40 -3.31 -14.39 -11.61
N TYR A 41 -4.06 -14.27 -12.72
CA TYR A 41 -5.51 -14.44 -12.72
C TYR A 41 -5.90 -15.89 -13.01
N PRO A 42 -7.00 -16.41 -12.44
CA PRO A 42 -7.63 -17.62 -12.94
C PRO A 42 -7.93 -17.52 -14.43
N GLU A 43 -7.77 -18.64 -15.14
CA GLU A 43 -7.90 -18.71 -16.61
C GLU A 43 -9.24 -18.13 -17.11
N ASP A 44 -10.33 -18.51 -16.43
CA ASP A 44 -11.70 -18.15 -16.75
C ASP A 44 -12.18 -16.85 -16.08
N LEU A 45 -11.31 -16.11 -15.37
CA LEU A 45 -11.71 -14.90 -14.66
C LEU A 45 -12.26 -13.84 -15.65
N PRO A 46 -13.51 -13.36 -15.48
CA PRO A 46 -14.04 -12.28 -16.31
C PRO A 46 -13.28 -10.98 -16.10
N ALA A 47 -13.09 -10.18 -17.16
CA ALA A 47 -12.38 -8.90 -17.07
C ALA A 47 -12.95 -7.96 -16.00
N ALA A 48 -14.29 -7.92 -15.88
CA ALA A 48 -14.99 -7.12 -14.86
C ALA A 48 -14.65 -7.52 -13.41
N LYS A 49 -14.12 -8.73 -13.18
CA LYS A 49 -13.69 -9.21 -11.86
C LYS A 49 -12.18 -9.07 -11.62
N MET A 50 -11.40 -8.61 -12.61
CA MET A 50 -9.95 -8.48 -12.47
C MET A 50 -9.56 -7.45 -11.41
N LEU A 51 -10.23 -6.28 -11.35
CA LEU A 51 -9.92 -5.28 -10.33
C LEU A 51 -10.19 -5.78 -8.90
N PRO A 52 -11.37 -6.34 -8.57
CA PRO A 52 -11.59 -6.96 -7.26
C PRO A 52 -10.53 -7.98 -6.90
N PHE A 53 -10.21 -8.90 -7.82
CA PHE A 53 -9.22 -9.95 -7.58
C PHE A 53 -7.81 -9.37 -7.34
N TYR A 54 -7.44 -8.35 -8.12
CA TYR A 54 -6.17 -7.66 -7.99
C TYR A 54 -6.07 -6.92 -6.64
N ALA A 55 -7.13 -6.23 -6.23
CA ALA A 55 -7.17 -5.40 -5.02
C ALA A 55 -7.16 -6.21 -3.71
N GLU A 56 -7.42 -7.52 -3.76
CA GLU A 56 -7.19 -8.43 -2.64
C GLU A 56 -5.70 -8.73 -2.40
N ARG A 57 -4.83 -8.48 -3.38
CA ARG A 57 -3.41 -8.88 -3.37
C ARG A 57 -2.44 -7.71 -3.36
N PHE A 58 -2.78 -6.62 -4.04
CA PHE A 58 -2.01 -5.38 -4.07
C PHE A 58 -2.78 -4.24 -3.41
N SER A 59 -2.05 -3.28 -2.86
CA SER A 59 -2.64 -2.15 -2.14
C SER A 59 -2.91 -0.94 -3.03
N THR A 60 -2.39 -0.94 -4.27
CA THR A 60 -2.59 0.14 -5.23
C THR A 60 -2.46 -0.32 -6.68
N THR A 61 -2.92 0.50 -7.63
CA THR A 61 -2.59 0.41 -9.06
C THR A 61 -2.54 1.81 -9.65
N GLU A 62 -1.59 2.04 -10.55
CA GLU A 62 -1.59 3.27 -11.35
C GLU A 62 -2.58 3.12 -12.51
N ILE A 63 -3.30 4.20 -12.83
CA ILE A 63 -4.24 4.26 -13.95
C ILE A 63 -3.69 5.22 -15.01
N ASN A 64 -3.20 4.65 -16.11
CA ASN A 64 -2.60 5.39 -17.22
C ASN A 64 -3.60 5.79 -18.33
N TYR A 65 -4.91 5.59 -18.12
CA TYR A 65 -5.91 5.83 -19.17
C TYR A 65 -6.15 7.31 -19.49
N THR A 66 -5.79 8.20 -18.55
CA THR A 66 -6.07 9.65 -18.60
C THR A 66 -5.35 10.37 -19.74
N PHE A 67 -4.25 9.82 -20.25
CA PHE A 67 -3.54 10.36 -21.42
C PHE A 67 -4.38 10.31 -22.70
N HIS A 68 -5.33 9.37 -22.79
CA HIS A 68 -6.18 9.19 -23.96
C HIS A 68 -7.61 9.64 -23.72
N ARG A 69 -8.13 9.42 -22.50
CA ARG A 69 -9.48 9.81 -22.13
C ARG A 69 -9.64 9.83 -20.61
N ILE A 70 -10.28 10.87 -20.10
CA ILE A 70 -10.69 10.89 -18.70
C ILE A 70 -11.79 9.83 -18.47
N PRO A 71 -11.63 8.90 -17.52
CA PRO A 71 -12.68 7.94 -17.18
C PRO A 71 -13.96 8.66 -16.76
N ALA A 72 -15.11 8.06 -17.07
CA ALA A 72 -16.38 8.59 -16.58
C ALA A 72 -16.42 8.51 -15.04
N VAL A 73 -17.10 9.48 -14.40
CA VAL A 73 -17.28 9.51 -12.93
C VAL A 73 -17.82 8.18 -12.41
N LYS A 74 -18.84 7.63 -13.09
CA LYS A 74 -19.42 6.32 -12.76
C LYS A 74 -18.41 5.18 -12.77
N THR A 75 -17.41 5.22 -13.65
CA THR A 75 -16.34 4.23 -13.70
C THR A 75 -15.46 4.31 -12.46
N ILE A 76 -15.07 5.53 -12.06
CA ILE A 76 -14.26 5.78 -10.87
C ILE A 76 -15.03 5.37 -9.60
N GLU A 77 -16.30 5.76 -9.50
CA GLU A 77 -17.18 5.35 -8.39
C GLU A 77 -17.30 3.84 -8.30
N ASN A 78 -17.48 3.15 -9.44
CA ASN A 78 -17.53 1.69 -9.48
C ASN A 78 -16.19 1.04 -9.09
N TRP A 79 -15.04 1.63 -9.42
CA TRP A 79 -13.76 1.10 -8.93
C TRP A 79 -13.67 1.20 -7.40
N LYS A 80 -14.11 2.32 -6.83
CA LYS A 80 -14.12 2.51 -5.37
C LYS A 80 -15.01 1.49 -4.64
N THR A 81 -16.12 1.05 -5.24
CA THR A 81 -16.98 0.02 -4.63
C THR A 81 -16.44 -1.39 -4.79
N LEU A 82 -15.55 -1.62 -5.76
CA LEU A 82 -14.97 -2.92 -6.07
C LEU A 82 -13.63 -3.18 -5.37
N THR A 83 -13.07 -2.19 -4.66
CA THR A 83 -11.81 -2.31 -3.95
C THR A 83 -11.98 -2.10 -2.44
N PRO A 84 -11.08 -2.65 -1.60
CA PRO A 84 -11.08 -2.38 -0.17
C PRO A 84 -10.90 -0.89 0.17
N GLU A 85 -11.39 -0.46 1.34
CA GLU A 85 -11.31 0.95 1.80
C GLU A 85 -9.87 1.50 1.85
N ASN A 86 -8.90 0.63 2.15
CA ASN A 86 -7.50 0.99 2.21
C ASN A 86 -6.77 0.94 0.85
N PHE A 87 -7.42 0.51 -0.23
CA PHE A 87 -6.83 0.51 -1.57
C PHE A 87 -6.58 1.95 -2.05
N ARG A 88 -5.52 2.15 -2.86
CA ARG A 88 -5.09 3.47 -3.33
C ARG A 88 -4.98 3.55 -4.85
#